data_AF-H4F214-F1
#
_entry.id   AF-H4F214-F1
#
_cell.length_a   1.000
_cell.length_b   1.000
_cell.length_c   1.000
_cell.angle_alpha   90.00
_cell.angle_beta   90.00
_cell.angle_gamma   90.00
#
_symmetry.space_group_name_H-M   'P 1'
#
loop_
_entity.id
_entity.type
_entity.pdbx_description
1 polymer ?
#
loop_
_entity_poly.entity_id
_entity_poly.type
_entity_poly.pdbx_seq_one_letter_code
_entity_poly.pdbx_strand_id
1 'polypeptide(L)'
;MSHDLIATARRLAKASPKRPRQSDLKRGVSTAYYALFHALARDCADLLVGTGDTRSEPAWAQVYRTLEHGVAKNSCKTAASRGFPGSIVSFADTFVILQEERHRADYDPLARYVRAEVQVLIDNCEEAIKDLASAPRSDRKAFVVWVLFQKKR
;
A
#
# COMPACT_ATOMS: atom_id res chain seq x y z
N MET A 1 -12.39 0.46 -1.71
CA MET A 1 -11.19 0.58 -2.57
C MET A 1 -10.13 -0.47 -2.23
N SER A 2 -9.41 -0.41 -1.10
CA SER A 2 -8.34 -1.38 -0.82
C SER A 2 -8.80 -2.85 -0.82
N HIS A 3 -9.91 -3.17 -0.13
CA HIS A 3 -10.48 -4.53 -0.16
C HIS A 3 -10.91 -4.96 -1.57
N ASP A 4 -11.52 -4.07 -2.35
CA ASP A 4 -11.95 -4.36 -3.73
C ASP A 4 -10.74 -4.63 -4.65
N LEU A 5 -9.63 -3.91 -4.42
CA LEU A 5 -8.38 -4.09 -5.14
C LEU A 5 -7.72 -5.42 -4.76
N ILE A 6 -7.71 -5.82 -3.49
CA ILE A 6 -7.26 -7.16 -3.08
C ILE A 6 -8.10 -8.23 -3.79
N ALA A 7 -9.42 -8.13 -3.74
CA ALA A 7 -10.31 -9.06 -4.41
C ALA A 7 -10.05 -9.11 -5.93
N THR A 8 -9.80 -7.96 -6.55
CA THR A 8 -9.44 -7.85 -7.96
C THR A 8 -8.10 -8.51 -8.26
N ALA A 9 -7.07 -8.28 -7.45
CA ALA A 9 -5.77 -8.91 -7.58
C ALA A 9 -5.89 -10.44 -7.47
N ARG A 10 -6.68 -10.95 -6.51
CA ARG A 10 -6.96 -12.39 -6.37
C ARG A 10 -7.66 -12.96 -7.60
N ARG A 11 -8.62 -12.23 -8.19
CA ARG A 11 -9.26 -12.64 -9.46
C ARG A 11 -8.26 -12.70 -10.61
N LEU A 12 -7.39 -11.71 -10.75
CA LEU A 12 -6.36 -11.67 -11.80
C LEU A 12 -5.37 -12.83 -11.67
N ALA A 13 -4.92 -13.15 -10.45
CA ALA A 13 -4.07 -14.32 -10.18
C ALA A 13 -4.75 -15.66 -10.49
N LYS A 14 -6.09 -15.69 -10.55
CA LYS A 14 -6.91 -16.87 -10.85
C LYS A 14 -7.61 -16.78 -12.22
N ALA A 15 -7.25 -15.83 -13.08
CA ALA A 15 -7.95 -15.54 -14.34
C ALA A 15 -7.99 -16.72 -15.33
N SER A 16 -7.08 -17.70 -15.18
CA SER A 16 -7.12 -18.97 -15.87
C SER A 16 -6.94 -20.10 -14.86
N PRO A 17 -7.65 -21.25 -15.00
CA PRO A 17 -7.46 -22.41 -14.13
C PRO A 17 -6.07 -23.05 -14.31
N LYS A 18 -5.52 -23.02 -15.53
CA LYS A 18 -4.17 -23.53 -15.83
C LYS A 18 -3.09 -22.52 -15.44
N ARG A 19 -2.54 -21.80 -16.41
CA ARG A 19 -1.51 -20.77 -16.20
C ARG A 19 -2.10 -19.41 -16.62
N PRO A 20 -2.32 -18.47 -15.69
CA PRO A 20 -2.72 -17.11 -16.03
C PRO A 20 -1.69 -16.45 -16.95
N ARG A 21 -2.14 -15.52 -17.80
CA ARG A 21 -1.24 -14.78 -18.69
C ARG A 21 -0.32 -13.90 -17.83
N GLN A 22 0.87 -13.60 -18.34
CA GLN A 22 1.78 -12.68 -17.66
C GLN A 22 1.16 -11.28 -17.48
N SER A 23 0.30 -10.83 -18.41
CA SER A 23 -0.46 -9.58 -18.26
C SER A 23 -1.38 -9.59 -17.03
N ASP A 24 -2.06 -10.70 -16.78
CA ASP A 24 -2.97 -10.84 -15.63
C ASP A 24 -2.16 -10.88 -14.32
N LEU A 25 -1.06 -11.63 -14.29
CA LEU A 25 -0.19 -11.73 -13.11
C LEU A 25 0.49 -10.39 -12.76
N LYS A 26 1.09 -9.72 -13.76
CA LYS A 26 1.69 -8.39 -13.58
C LYS A 26 0.66 -7.37 -13.09
N ARG A 27 -0.55 -7.40 -13.67
CA ARG A 27 -1.64 -6.54 -13.21
C ARG A 27 -2.05 -6.88 -11.79
N GLY A 28 -2.10 -8.16 -11.41
CA GLY A 28 -2.36 -8.61 -10.04
C GLY A 28 -1.37 -8.03 -9.03
N VAL A 29 -0.07 -8.05 -9.34
CA VAL A 29 0.99 -7.42 -8.51
C VAL A 29 0.76 -5.91 -8.38
N SER A 30 0.58 -5.22 -9.50
CA SER A 30 0.33 -3.76 -9.51
C SER A 30 -0.94 -3.40 -8.72
N THR A 31 -2.02 -4.16 -8.89
CA THR A 31 -3.28 -4.00 -8.14
C THR A 31 -3.11 -4.23 -6.64
N ALA A 32 -2.31 -5.23 -6.22
CA ALA A 32 -2.00 -5.45 -4.81
C ALA A 32 -1.27 -4.25 -4.21
N TYR A 33 -0.25 -3.72 -4.89
CA TYR A 33 0.41 -2.48 -4.46
C TYR A 33 -0.56 -1.30 -4.32
N TYR A 34 -1.45 -1.09 -5.29
CA TYR A 34 -2.43 0.00 -5.20
C TYR A 34 -3.43 -0.18 -4.05
N ALA A 35 -3.76 -1.41 -3.65
CA ALA A 35 -4.56 -1.65 -2.45
C ALA A 35 -3.87 -1.11 -1.19
N LEU A 36 -2.58 -1.41 -1.04
CA LEU A 36 -1.74 -0.96 0.07
C LEU A 36 -1.56 0.56 0.06
N PHE A 37 -1.27 1.13 -1.11
CA PHE A 37 -1.14 2.58 -1.30
C PHE A 37 -2.41 3.33 -0.91
N HIS A 38 -3.57 2.85 -1.36
CA HIS A 38 -4.85 3.46 -1.02
C HIS A 38 -5.23 3.27 0.45
N ALA A 39 -4.75 2.22 1.12
CA ALA A 39 -4.92 2.08 2.56
C ALA A 39 -4.16 3.18 3.30
N LEU A 40 -2.90 3.44 2.93
CA LEU A 40 -2.11 4.52 3.53
C LEU A 40 -2.66 5.91 3.21
N ALA A 41 -3.06 6.15 1.96
CA ALA A 41 -3.64 7.43 1.54
C ALA A 41 -4.95 7.74 2.26
N ARG A 42 -5.81 6.72 2.44
CA ARG A 42 -7.02 6.82 3.26
C ARG A 42 -6.66 7.16 4.70
N ASP A 43 -5.71 6.43 5.29
CA ASP A 43 -5.34 6.65 6.69
C ASP A 43 -4.80 8.06 6.92
N CYS A 44 -4.01 8.57 5.98
CA CYS A 44 -3.54 9.96 5.98
C CYS A 44 -4.71 10.95 6.06
N ALA A 45 -5.71 10.77 5.18
CA ALA A 45 -6.84 11.68 5.11
C ALA A 45 -7.77 11.55 6.33
N ASP A 46 -8.05 10.32 6.77
CA ASP A 46 -8.90 10.03 7.93
C ASP A 46 -8.29 10.54 9.25
N LEU A 47 -6.97 10.44 9.42
CA LEU A 47 -6.29 10.86 10.65
C LEU A 47 -6.00 12.36 10.72
N LEU A 48 -5.85 13.04 9.58
CA LEU A 48 -5.53 14.47 9.53
C LEU A 48 -6.76 15.36 9.35
N VAL A 49 -7.76 14.91 8.59
CA VAL A 49 -8.98 15.70 8.32
C VAL A 49 -10.16 15.18 9.15
N GLY A 50 -10.17 13.89 9.48
CA GLY A 50 -11.23 13.25 10.24
C GLY A 50 -12.14 12.38 9.37
N THR A 51 -13.19 11.86 10.00
CA THR A 51 -14.18 10.93 9.43
C THR A 51 -15.59 11.39 9.81
N GLY A 52 -16.61 10.90 9.09
CA GLY A 52 -18.02 11.19 9.38
C GLY A 52 -18.59 12.39 8.61
N ASP A 53 -19.86 12.70 8.86
CA ASP A 53 -20.67 13.59 8.01
C ASP A 53 -20.26 15.06 8.06
N THR A 54 -19.56 15.48 9.12
CA THR A 54 -19.09 16.87 9.29
C THR A 54 -17.71 17.11 8.68
N ARG A 55 -17.09 16.09 8.07
CA ARG A 55 -15.78 16.18 7.44
C ARG A 55 -15.82 17.02 6.17
N SER A 56 -14.84 17.90 5.98
CA SER A 56 -14.64 18.60 4.71
C SER A 56 -14.18 17.64 3.60
N GLU A 57 -15.07 17.34 2.65
CA GLU A 57 -14.76 16.49 1.49
C GLU A 57 -13.59 17.02 0.65
N PRO A 58 -13.52 18.33 0.30
CA PRO A 58 -12.39 18.86 -0.47
C PRO A 58 -11.05 18.71 0.24
N ALA A 59 -11.00 18.98 1.55
CA ALA A 59 -9.78 18.84 2.34
C ALA A 59 -9.36 17.37 2.43
N TRP A 60 -10.30 16.46 2.66
CA TRP A 60 -10.02 15.03 2.72
C TRP A 60 -9.49 14.50 1.38
N ALA A 61 -10.14 14.85 0.27
CA ALA A 61 -9.70 14.46 -1.07
C ALA A 61 -8.33 15.05 -1.45
N GLN A 62 -8.00 16.25 -0.93
CA GLN A 62 -6.68 16.83 -1.09
C GLN A 62 -5.61 16.03 -0.34
N VAL A 63 -5.81 15.75 0.96
CA VAL A 63 -4.86 14.96 1.75
C VAL A 63 -4.68 13.56 1.17
N TYR A 64 -5.77 12.89 0.79
CA TYR A 64 -5.74 11.57 0.16
C TYR A 64 -4.83 11.53 -1.08
N ARG A 65 -4.90 12.57 -1.93
CA ARG A 65 -4.10 12.66 -3.17
C ARG A 65 -2.68 13.19 -2.97
N THR A 66 -2.35 13.69 -1.78
CA THR A 66 -1.04 14.30 -1.51
C THR A 66 0.06 13.24 -1.30
N LEU A 67 -0.31 12.01 -0.94
CA LEU A 67 0.66 10.93 -0.77
C LEU A 67 1.39 10.66 -2.09
N GLU A 68 2.71 10.80 -2.08
CA GLU A 68 3.56 10.53 -3.24
C GLU A 68 4.27 9.19 -3.05
N HIS A 69 4.34 8.39 -4.12
CA HIS A 69 4.87 7.03 -4.07
C HIS A 69 6.34 6.98 -3.64
N GLY A 70 7.22 7.77 -4.24
CA GLY A 70 8.66 7.80 -3.93
C GLY A 70 8.95 8.30 -2.53
N VAL A 71 8.29 9.38 -2.11
CA VAL A 71 8.37 9.91 -0.75
C VAL A 71 7.92 8.88 0.26
N ALA A 72 6.73 8.29 0.09
CA ALA A 72 6.20 7.27 0.99
C ALA A 72 7.15 6.07 1.11
N LYS A 73 7.74 5.61 -0.02
CA LYS A 73 8.76 4.55 -0.02
C LYS A 73 9.93 4.87 0.90
N ASN A 74 10.50 6.05 0.73
CA ASN A 74 11.69 6.47 1.45
C ASN A 74 11.40 6.65 2.94
N SER A 75 10.21 7.16 3.28
CA SER A 75 9.72 7.21 4.66
C SER A 75 9.61 5.81 5.26
N CYS A 76 9.02 4.86 4.52
CA CYS A 76 8.86 3.46 4.95
C CYS A 76 10.20 2.78 5.22
N LYS A 77 11.21 2.97 4.36
CA LYS A 77 12.58 2.45 4.57
C LYS A 77 13.22 2.84 5.90
N THR A 78 12.75 3.92 6.52
CA THR A 78 13.29 4.44 7.79
C THR A 78 12.36 4.16 8.98
N ALA A 79 11.27 3.42 8.81
CA ALA A 79 10.28 3.23 9.87
C ALA A 79 10.90 2.59 11.12
N ALA A 80 11.67 1.52 10.95
CA ALA A 80 12.33 0.82 12.06
C ALA A 80 13.32 1.71 12.81
N SER A 81 14.18 2.43 12.10
CA SER A 81 15.19 3.31 12.72
C SER A 81 14.58 4.54 13.39
N ARG A 82 13.32 4.88 13.08
CA ARG A 82 12.54 5.93 13.75
C ARG A 82 11.78 5.43 14.98
N GLY A 83 11.84 4.14 15.30
CA GLY A 83 11.21 3.57 16.48
C GLY A 83 9.69 3.40 16.36
N PHE A 84 9.15 3.27 15.14
CA PHE A 84 7.75 2.87 14.98
C PHE A 84 7.51 1.45 15.51
N PRO A 85 6.31 1.13 16.02
CA PRO A 85 5.98 -0.19 16.52
C PRO A 85 6.03 -1.25 15.42
N GLY A 86 6.19 -2.51 15.81
CA GLY A 86 6.37 -3.65 14.91
C GLY A 86 5.31 -3.75 13.81
N SER A 87 4.04 -3.48 14.10
CA SER A 87 2.98 -3.51 13.08
C SER A 87 3.14 -2.44 11.99
N ILE A 88 3.59 -1.24 12.35
CA ILE A 88 3.88 -0.18 11.36
C ILE A 88 5.15 -0.52 10.57
N VAL A 89 6.15 -1.13 11.21
CA VAL A 89 7.36 -1.60 10.51
C VAL A 89 7.01 -2.70 9.50
N SER A 90 6.21 -3.70 9.88
CA SER A 90 5.72 -4.74 8.96
C SER A 90 4.97 -4.16 7.76
N PHE A 91 4.11 -3.17 7.99
CA PHE A 91 3.44 -2.45 6.91
C PHE A 91 4.44 -1.73 6.00
N ALA A 92 5.39 -1.01 6.60
CA ALA A 92 6.38 -0.21 5.87
C ALA A 92 7.30 -1.08 5.00
N ASP A 93 7.77 -2.21 5.52
CA ASP A 93 8.61 -3.16 4.77
C ASP A 93 7.83 -3.75 3.59
N THR A 94 6.58 -4.16 3.82
CA THR A 94 5.68 -4.65 2.76
C THR A 94 5.41 -3.58 1.70
N PHE A 95 5.29 -2.31 2.10
CA PHE A 95 5.14 -1.19 1.17
C PHE A 95 6.34 -1.02 0.24
N VAL A 96 7.56 -1.09 0.80
CA VAL A 96 8.80 -0.99 0.01
C VAL A 96 8.87 -2.14 -1.01
N ILE A 97 8.61 -3.37 -0.57
CA ILE A 97 8.62 -4.57 -1.43
C ILE A 97 7.59 -4.44 -2.56
N LEU A 98 6.33 -4.17 -2.24
CA LEU A 98 5.27 -4.12 -3.24
C LEU A 98 5.43 -2.97 -4.23
N GLN A 99 6.04 -1.85 -3.82
CA GLN A 99 6.34 -0.77 -4.76
C GLN A 99 7.44 -1.16 -5.75
N GLU A 100 8.46 -1.90 -5.30
CA GLU A 100 9.51 -2.44 -6.17
C GLU A 100 8.95 -3.49 -7.12
N GLU A 101 8.11 -4.40 -6.62
CA GLU A 101 7.43 -5.40 -7.44
C GLU A 101 6.45 -4.77 -8.43
N ARG A 102 5.73 -3.70 -8.04
CA ARG A 102 4.91 -2.94 -8.98
C ARG A 102 5.75 -2.30 -10.09
N HIS A 103 6.89 -1.69 -9.74
CA HIS A 103 7.78 -1.10 -10.74
C HIS A 103 8.32 -2.16 -11.70
N ARG A 104 8.73 -3.32 -11.17
CA ARG A 104 9.17 -4.46 -11.98
C ARG A 104 8.05 -4.99 -12.88
N ALA A 105 6.86 -5.22 -12.34
CA ALA A 105 5.72 -5.73 -13.10
C ALA A 105 5.34 -4.79 -14.26
N ASP A 106 5.30 -3.48 -14.01
CA ASP A 106 4.83 -2.48 -14.96
C ASP A 106 5.90 -2.08 -16.01
N TYR A 107 7.19 -2.03 -15.64
CA TYR A 107 8.23 -1.45 -16.49
C TYR A 107 9.30 -2.42 -16.98
N ASP A 108 9.50 -3.57 -16.35
CA ASP A 108 10.44 -4.59 -16.84
C ASP A 108 9.73 -5.56 -17.82
N PRO A 109 10.03 -5.52 -19.13
CA PRO A 109 9.41 -6.40 -20.12
C PRO A 109 9.81 -7.87 -19.94
N LEU A 110 10.95 -8.12 -19.29
CA LEU A 110 11.48 -9.46 -19.03
C LEU A 110 10.98 -10.05 -17.71
N ALA A 111 10.38 -9.24 -16.83
CA ALA A 111 9.77 -9.72 -15.60
C ALA A 111 8.76 -10.84 -15.90
N ARG A 112 8.88 -11.93 -15.13
CA ARG A 112 7.98 -13.07 -15.16
C ARG A 112 7.54 -13.41 -13.75
N TYR A 113 6.28 -13.75 -13.63
CA TYR A 113 5.66 -14.16 -12.37
C TYR A 113 4.99 -15.52 -12.54
N VAL A 114 4.98 -16.31 -11.47
CA VAL A 114 4.08 -17.47 -11.34
C VAL A 114 2.94 -17.17 -10.37
N ARG A 115 1.85 -17.93 -10.47
CA ARG A 115 0.63 -17.70 -9.67
C ARG A 115 0.93 -17.66 -8.16
N ALA A 116 1.76 -18.58 -7.67
CA ALA A 116 2.07 -18.68 -6.25
C ALA A 116 2.78 -17.42 -5.71
N GLU A 117 3.74 -16.87 -6.47
CA GLU A 117 4.43 -15.63 -6.11
C GLU A 117 3.45 -14.45 -6.00
N VAL A 118 2.56 -14.29 -6.98
CA VAL A 118 1.55 -13.23 -6.95
C VAL A 118 0.58 -13.40 -5.79
N GLN A 119 0.20 -14.64 -5.45
CA GLN A 119 -0.65 -14.91 -4.29
C GLN A 119 0.02 -14.51 -2.98
N VAL A 120 1.29 -14.86 -2.80
CA VAL A 120 2.08 -14.44 -1.62
C VAL A 120 2.14 -12.91 -1.51
N LEU A 121 2.38 -12.20 -2.61
CA LEU A 121 2.38 -10.73 -2.63
C LEU A 121 1.01 -10.13 -2.25
N ILE A 122 -0.08 -10.75 -2.69
CA ILE A 122 -1.44 -10.33 -2.33
C ILE A 122 -1.74 -10.60 -0.85
N ASP A 123 -1.36 -11.77 -0.35
CA ASP A 123 -1.59 -12.15 1.05
C ASP A 123 -0.78 -11.25 1.99
N ASN A 124 0.49 -10.96 1.65
CA ASN A 124 1.31 -10.00 2.39
C ASN A 124 0.71 -8.58 2.36
N CYS A 125 0.18 -8.14 1.22
CA CYS A 125 -0.52 -6.86 1.11
C CYS A 125 -1.71 -6.79 2.08
N GLU A 126 -2.55 -7.81 2.08
CA GLU A 126 -3.73 -7.86 2.93
C GLU A 126 -3.37 -7.87 4.42
N GLU A 127 -2.34 -8.62 4.80
CA GLU A 127 -1.87 -8.65 6.19
C GLU A 127 -1.26 -7.32 6.62
N ALA A 128 -0.42 -6.71 5.79
CA ALA A 128 0.13 -5.39 6.06
C ALA A 128 -0.97 -4.33 6.29
N ILE A 129 -2.05 -4.35 5.49
CA ILE A 129 -3.18 -3.43 5.69
C ILE A 129 -3.84 -3.65 7.06
N LYS A 130 -3.96 -4.90 7.52
CA LYS A 130 -4.48 -5.20 8.86
C LYS A 130 -3.53 -4.72 9.95
N ASP A 131 -2.23 -4.96 9.82
CA ASP A 131 -1.20 -4.50 10.76
C ASP A 131 -1.24 -2.97 10.93
N LEU A 132 -1.35 -2.22 9.83
CA LEU A 132 -1.52 -0.77 9.89
C LEU A 132 -2.82 -0.40 10.60
N ALA A 133 -3.93 -1.08 10.29
CA ALA A 133 -5.22 -0.77 10.88
C ALA A 133 -5.27 -1.06 12.40
N SER A 134 -4.58 -2.11 12.86
CA SER A 134 -4.52 -2.53 14.27
C SER A 134 -3.52 -1.73 15.11
N ALA A 135 -2.59 -1.00 14.47
CA ALA A 135 -1.65 -0.15 15.18
C ALA A 135 -2.38 0.95 16.00
N PRO A 136 -1.85 1.36 17.16
CA PRO A 136 -2.44 2.43 17.96
C PRO A 136 -2.66 3.70 17.14
N ARG A 137 -3.80 4.38 17.35
CA ARG A 137 -4.15 5.58 16.58
C ARG A 137 -3.08 6.67 16.68
N SER A 138 -2.42 6.80 17.83
CA SER A 138 -1.30 7.73 18.04
C SER A 138 -0.13 7.44 17.10
N ASP A 139 0.24 6.17 16.97
CA ASP A 139 1.39 5.73 16.19
C ASP A 139 1.10 5.83 14.69
N ARG A 140 -0.11 5.45 14.28
CA ARG A 140 -0.59 5.68 12.91
C ARG A 140 -0.58 7.16 12.57
N LYS A 141 -1.04 8.04 13.49
CA LYS A 141 -1.02 9.49 13.28
C LYS A 141 0.41 10.01 13.11
N ALA A 142 1.35 9.55 13.93
CA ALA A 142 2.77 9.88 13.77
C ALA A 142 3.32 9.39 12.43
N PHE A 143 2.94 8.19 11.99
CA PHE A 143 3.36 7.61 10.73
C PHE A 143 2.80 8.36 9.51
N VAL A 144 1.52 8.72 9.50
CA VAL A 144 0.95 9.49 8.38
C VAL A 144 1.53 10.90 8.28
N VAL A 145 1.81 11.55 9.41
CA VAL A 145 2.54 12.83 9.43
C VAL A 145 3.94 12.63 8.86
N TRP A 146 4.61 11.55 9.23
CA TRP A 146 5.92 11.22 8.68
C TRP A 146 5.88 11.06 7.17
N VAL A 147 5.05 10.16 6.62
CA VAL A 147 5.03 9.89 5.18
C VAL A 147 4.58 11.08 4.31
N LEU A 148 3.85 12.05 4.87
CA LEU A 148 3.41 13.25 4.14
C LEU A 148 4.31 14.48 4.33
N PHE A 149 4.77 14.72 5.54
CA PHE A 149 5.45 15.96 5.92
C PHE A 149 6.90 15.69 6.31
N GLN A 150 7.68 15.26 5.32
CA GLN A 150 9.11 15.10 5.48
C GLN A 150 9.75 16.44 5.84
N LYS A 151 10.67 16.40 6.81
CA LYS A 151 11.39 17.59 7.28
C LYS A 151 12.12 18.20 6.07
N LYS A 152 11.74 19.41 5.66
CA LYS A 152 12.47 20.15 4.64
C LYS A 152 13.88 20.39 5.19
N ARG A 153 14.88 20.00 4.40
CA ARG A 153 16.29 20.32 4.68
C ARG A 153 16.51 21.82 4.53
#